data_AF-A0A255R5D4-F1
#
_entry.id   AF-A0A255R5D4-F1
#
_cell.length_a   1.000
_cell.length_b   1.000
_cell.length_c   1.000
_cell.angle_alpha   90.00
_cell.angle_beta   90.00
_cell.angle_gamma   90.00
#
_symmetry.space_group_name_H-M   'P 1'
#
loop_
_entity.id
_entity.type
_entity.pdbx_description
1 polymer ?
#
loop_
_entity_poly.entity_id
_entity_poly.type
_entity_poly.pdbx_seq_one_letter_code
_entity_poly.pdbx_strand_id
1 'polypeptide(L)'
;MEKNELRKLRKQMFAQMEQKLHESWSSEEDSLFYFHRSEDRIVLSHALFWVKTQPQYLKGKIRKEKFFLLLRQYQEEMLEAYLQDIEDYPVMLHYCNIIYEYLPSILMSTELRTDKDARRLAAIAVVAAGYGGDMDEELCNELLDDMDFDKYGKVKCWKIEQMLPKLMKMVEWEMRSLRSEV
;
A
#
# COMPACT_ATOMS: atom_id res chain seq x y z
N MET A 1 13.03 -19.64 -18.16
CA MET A 1 12.63 -18.39 -18.83
C MET A 1 13.76 -17.40 -18.65
N GLU A 2 14.22 -16.76 -19.72
CA GLU A 2 15.34 -15.82 -19.69
C GLU A 2 14.98 -14.54 -18.90
N LYS A 3 15.94 -13.93 -18.20
CA LYS A 3 15.72 -12.76 -17.32
C LYS A 3 15.05 -11.58 -18.06
N ASN A 4 15.39 -11.38 -19.34
CA ASN A 4 14.80 -10.34 -20.18
C ASN A 4 13.35 -10.63 -20.54
N GLU A 5 12.99 -11.89 -20.80
CA GLU A 5 11.62 -12.28 -21.10
C GLU A 5 10.71 -12.14 -19.87
N LEU A 6 11.22 -12.49 -18.68
CA LEU A 6 10.55 -12.22 -17.41
C LEU A 6 10.28 -10.71 -17.19
N ARG A 7 11.26 -9.85 -17.49
CA ARG A 7 11.13 -8.39 -17.35
C ARG A 7 10.07 -7.84 -18.31
N LYS A 8 10.03 -8.31 -19.55
CA LYS A 8 9.02 -7.92 -20.55
C LYS A 8 7.62 -8.36 -20.14
N LEU A 9 7.48 -9.63 -19.72
CA LEU A 9 6.21 -10.18 -19.24
C LEU A 9 5.67 -9.36 -18.06
N ARG A 10 6.53 -9.04 -17.08
CA ARG A 10 6.16 -8.21 -15.94
C ARG A 10 5.62 -6.84 -16.39
N LYS A 11 6.37 -6.13 -17.24
CA LYS A 11 5.95 -4.82 -17.77
C LYS A 11 4.58 -4.89 -18.46
N GLN A 12 4.36 -5.92 -19.27
CA GLN A 12 3.10 -6.12 -19.96
C GLN A 12 1.94 -6.38 -18.98
N MET A 13 2.16 -7.16 -17.92
CA MET A 13 1.14 -7.42 -16.90
C MET A 13 0.73 -6.14 -16.17
N PHE A 14 1.69 -5.31 -15.73
CA PHE A 14 1.39 -4.05 -15.06
C PHE A 14 0.68 -3.06 -15.98
N ALA A 15 1.12 -2.94 -17.24
CA ALA A 15 0.46 -2.09 -18.22
C ALA A 15 -1.02 -2.50 -18.43
N GLN A 16 -1.32 -3.80 -18.43
CA GLN A 16 -2.70 -4.29 -18.53
C GLN A 16 -3.52 -4.01 -17.26
N MET A 17 -2.92 -4.09 -16.08
CA MET A 17 -3.58 -3.75 -14.82
C MET A 17 -3.90 -2.25 -14.76
N GLU A 18 -2.92 -1.42 -15.10
CA GLU A 18 -3.04 0.04 -15.16
C GLU A 18 -4.11 0.47 -16.17
N GLN A 19 -4.13 -0.12 -17.37
CA GLN A 19 -5.17 0.15 -18.35
C GLN A 19 -6.57 -0.15 -17.79
N LYS A 20 -6.76 -1.31 -17.16
CA LYS A 20 -8.05 -1.68 -16.56
C LYS A 20 -8.45 -0.77 -15.40
N LEU A 21 -7.48 -0.29 -14.64
CA LEU A 21 -7.69 0.67 -13.57
C LEU A 21 -8.22 1.99 -14.15
N HIS A 22 -7.54 2.54 -15.16
CA HIS A 22 -7.96 3.77 -15.83
C HIS A 22 -9.32 3.63 -16.53
N GLU A 23 -9.62 2.46 -17.13
CA GLU A 23 -10.93 2.19 -17.72
C GLU A 23 -12.07 2.15 -16.68
N SER A 24 -11.75 1.90 -15.41
CA SER A 24 -12.72 1.91 -14.31
C SER A 24 -12.98 3.32 -13.74
N TRP A 25 -12.10 4.28 -14.04
CA TRP A 25 -12.20 5.66 -13.59
C TRP A 25 -13.12 6.47 -14.51
N SER A 26 -13.94 7.31 -13.89
CA SER A 26 -14.71 8.36 -14.57
C SER A 26 -13.88 9.63 -14.76
N SER A 27 -12.87 9.86 -13.91
CA SER A 27 -11.92 10.98 -14.02
C SER A 27 -10.58 10.66 -13.34
N GLU A 28 -9.55 11.46 -13.58
CA GLU A 28 -8.25 11.32 -12.89
C GLU A 28 -8.37 11.49 -11.37
N GLU A 29 -9.38 12.24 -10.90
CA GLU A 29 -9.67 12.45 -9.47
C GLU A 29 -10.09 11.15 -8.76
N ASP A 30 -10.44 10.10 -9.52
CA ASP A 30 -10.75 8.78 -8.95
C ASP A 30 -9.49 8.01 -8.52
N SER A 31 -8.28 8.48 -8.89
CA SER A 31 -7.04 7.90 -8.38
C SER A 31 -6.94 8.14 -6.88
N LEU A 32 -6.55 7.08 -6.15
CA LEU A 32 -6.39 7.11 -4.70
C LEU A 32 -5.33 8.14 -4.25
N PHE A 33 -4.36 8.42 -5.12
CA PHE A 33 -3.24 9.30 -4.84
C PHE A 33 -3.35 10.67 -5.54
N TYR A 34 -4.46 10.96 -6.23
CA TYR A 34 -4.61 12.20 -7.01
C TYR A 34 -4.37 13.47 -6.18
N PHE A 35 -4.89 13.50 -4.96
CA PHE A 35 -4.80 14.67 -4.06
C PHE A 35 -3.56 14.67 -3.17
N HIS A 36 -2.66 13.70 -3.31
CA HIS A 36 -1.40 13.67 -2.56
C HIS A 36 -0.49 14.80 -3.06
N ARG A 37 -0.05 15.66 -2.13
CA ARG A 37 0.71 16.89 -2.47
C ARG A 37 2.14 16.64 -2.94
N SER A 38 2.69 15.45 -2.67
CA SER A 38 4.03 15.05 -3.08
C SER A 38 4.17 13.54 -3.12
N GLU A 39 5.21 13.07 -3.81
CA GLU A 39 5.57 11.65 -3.88
C GLU A 39 5.86 11.07 -2.48
N ASP A 40 6.51 11.85 -1.60
CA ASP A 40 6.76 11.48 -0.21
C ASP A 40 5.49 11.09 0.56
N ARG A 41 4.36 11.72 0.26
CA ARG A 41 3.05 11.33 0.84
C ARG A 41 2.64 9.94 0.40
N ILE A 42 2.89 9.60 -0.86
CA ILE A 42 2.55 8.30 -1.44
C ILE A 42 3.46 7.23 -0.83
N VAL A 43 4.77 7.51 -0.73
CA VAL A 43 5.73 6.65 -0.02
C VAL A 43 5.29 6.41 1.42
N LEU A 44 4.91 7.47 2.14
CA LEU A 44 4.42 7.36 3.51
C LEU A 44 3.14 6.52 3.59
N SER A 45 2.18 6.69 2.67
CA SER A 45 0.98 5.84 2.58
C SER A 45 1.34 4.36 2.41
N HIS A 46 2.33 4.05 1.57
CA HIS A 46 2.82 2.68 1.43
C HIS A 46 3.53 2.18 2.69
N ALA A 47 4.37 2.99 3.35
CA ALA A 47 5.05 2.63 4.59
C ALA A 47 4.05 2.35 5.72
N LEU A 48 3.05 3.21 5.90
CA LEU A 48 1.96 3.05 6.86
C LEU A 48 1.23 1.72 6.63
N PHE A 49 0.85 1.43 5.38
CA PHE A 49 0.20 0.19 5.02
C PHE A 49 1.11 -1.02 5.28
N TRP A 50 2.36 -0.97 4.84
CA TRP A 50 3.32 -2.06 4.95
C TRP A 50 3.57 -2.44 6.42
N VAL A 51 3.78 -1.45 7.30
CA VAL A 51 3.91 -1.66 8.75
C VAL A 51 2.61 -2.22 9.33
N LYS A 52 1.46 -1.63 9.00
CA LYS A 52 0.15 -2.01 9.56
C LYS A 52 -0.30 -3.41 9.15
N THR A 53 0.20 -3.90 8.03
CA THR A 53 -0.10 -5.21 7.46
C THR A 53 0.99 -6.25 7.73
N GLN A 54 1.99 -5.94 8.57
CA GLN A 54 2.97 -6.92 9.00
C GLN A 54 2.30 -8.16 9.65
N PRO A 55 2.94 -9.34 9.53
CA PRO A 55 2.46 -10.62 10.06
C PRO A 55 1.88 -10.63 11.48
N GLN A 56 2.35 -9.78 12.38
CA GLN A 56 1.88 -9.73 13.76
C GLN A 56 0.55 -8.97 13.92
N TYR A 57 0.18 -8.10 12.95
CA TYR A 57 -0.99 -7.23 13.04
C TYR A 57 -2.15 -7.62 12.11
N LEU A 58 -1.87 -8.39 11.07
CA LEU A 58 -2.86 -8.97 10.16
C LEU A 58 -2.94 -10.48 10.40
N LYS A 59 -4.15 -11.06 10.31
CA LYS A 59 -4.42 -12.49 10.52
C LYS A 59 -5.25 -13.03 9.35
N GLY A 60 -5.51 -14.33 9.36
CA GLY A 60 -6.42 -14.97 8.40
C GLY A 60 -5.79 -15.40 7.08
N LYS A 61 -6.65 -15.90 6.19
CA LYS A 61 -6.26 -16.42 4.86
C LYS A 61 -5.78 -15.31 3.92
N ILE A 62 -6.27 -14.08 4.11
CA ILE A 62 -5.91 -12.91 3.30
C ILE A 62 -4.39 -12.71 3.18
N ARG A 63 -3.63 -13.10 4.21
CA ARG A 63 -2.16 -13.02 4.23
C ARG A 63 -1.46 -13.92 3.24
N LYS A 64 -2.14 -14.95 2.76
CA LYS A 64 -1.63 -15.94 1.81
C LYS A 64 -2.11 -15.65 0.39
N GLU A 65 -2.98 -14.64 0.21
CA GLU A 65 -3.44 -14.26 -1.11
C GLU A 65 -2.30 -13.71 -1.94
N LYS A 66 -2.20 -14.19 -3.18
CA LYS A 66 -1.06 -13.90 -4.05
C LYS A 66 -0.91 -12.41 -4.34
N PHE A 67 -2.00 -11.69 -4.57
CA PHE A 67 -1.98 -10.25 -4.82
C PHE A 67 -1.40 -9.48 -3.63
N PHE A 68 -1.75 -9.89 -2.42
CA PHE A 68 -1.32 -9.23 -1.20
C PHE A 68 0.16 -9.51 -0.90
N LEU A 69 0.60 -10.76 -1.08
CA LEU A 69 2.02 -11.11 -0.99
C LEU A 69 2.87 -10.34 -2.01
N LEU A 70 2.36 -10.22 -3.25
CA LEU A 70 3.00 -9.45 -4.31
C LEU A 70 3.13 -7.97 -3.93
N LEU A 71 2.03 -7.34 -3.50
CA LEU A 71 2.04 -5.95 -3.05
C LEU A 71 3.07 -5.72 -1.94
N ARG A 72 3.07 -6.58 -0.91
CA ARG A 72 4.01 -6.43 0.21
C ARG A 72 5.47 -6.59 -0.21
N GLN A 73 5.74 -7.49 -1.16
CA GLN A 73 7.09 -7.64 -1.70
C GLN A 73 7.53 -6.39 -2.47
N TYR A 74 6.69 -5.86 -3.37
CA TYR A 74 7.02 -4.63 -4.10
C TYR A 74 7.19 -3.44 -3.17
N GLN A 75 6.37 -3.32 -2.11
CA GLN A 75 6.50 -2.25 -1.13
C GLN A 75 7.81 -2.37 -0.33
N GLU A 76 8.22 -3.58 0.06
CA GLU A 76 9.51 -3.79 0.73
C GLU A 76 10.66 -3.37 -0.20
N GLU A 77 10.69 -3.88 -1.44
CA GLU A 77 11.71 -3.51 -2.45
C GLU A 77 11.71 -2.00 -2.76
N MET A 78 10.53 -1.39 -2.87
CA MET A 78 10.37 0.05 -3.13
C MET A 78 10.89 0.90 -1.97
N LEU A 79 10.58 0.55 -0.73
CA LEU A 79 11.06 1.29 0.44
C LEU A 79 12.58 1.13 0.61
N GLU A 80 13.12 -0.06 0.34
CA GLU A 80 14.58 -0.27 0.30
C GLU A 80 15.24 0.61 -0.75
N ALA A 81 14.64 0.72 -1.94
CA ALA A 81 15.13 1.54 -3.04
C ALA A 81 15.03 3.04 -2.75
N TYR A 82 13.95 3.49 -2.11
CA TYR A 82 13.78 4.87 -1.66
C TYR A 82 14.87 5.27 -0.67
N LEU A 83 15.14 4.44 0.35
CA LEU A 83 16.16 4.72 1.37
C LEU A 83 17.60 4.72 0.84
N GLN A 84 17.85 3.95 -0.23
CA GLN A 84 19.18 3.84 -0.84
C GLN A 84 19.37 4.73 -2.07
N ASP A 85 18.37 5.55 -2.42
CA ASP A 85 18.37 6.40 -3.62
C ASP A 85 18.70 5.59 -4.89
N ILE A 86 18.06 4.42 -5.04
CA ILE A 86 18.28 3.53 -6.18
C ILE A 86 17.52 4.07 -7.40
N GLU A 87 18.18 4.18 -8.56
CA GLU A 87 17.63 4.71 -9.82
C GLU A 87 16.29 4.07 -10.25
N ASP A 88 16.09 2.78 -9.97
CA ASP A 88 14.86 2.04 -10.33
C ASP A 88 13.67 2.33 -9.39
N TYR A 89 13.84 3.10 -8.31
CA TYR A 89 12.78 3.43 -7.34
C TYR A 89 11.48 3.94 -7.98
N PRO A 90 11.48 4.90 -8.94
CA PRO A 90 10.24 5.40 -9.53
C PRO A 90 9.42 4.31 -10.22
N VAL A 91 10.09 3.32 -10.82
CA VAL A 91 9.43 2.17 -11.45
C VAL A 91 8.82 1.25 -10.39
N MET A 92 9.49 1.07 -9.25
CA MET A 92 8.98 0.27 -8.14
C MET A 92 7.78 0.94 -7.47
N LEU A 93 7.83 2.26 -7.26
CA LEU A 93 6.70 3.04 -6.75
C LEU A 93 5.50 2.94 -7.69
N HIS A 94 5.71 3.11 -9.00
CA HIS A 94 4.63 2.97 -10.00
C HIS A 94 3.91 1.63 -9.90
N TYR A 95 4.65 0.53 -9.77
CA TYR A 95 4.08 -0.80 -9.59
C TYR A 95 3.36 -0.97 -8.25
N CYS A 96 3.88 -0.36 -7.17
CA CYS A 96 3.18 -0.33 -5.89
C CYS A 96 1.84 0.40 -6.02
N ASN A 97 1.82 1.58 -6.66
CA ASN A 97 0.62 2.39 -6.86
C ASN A 97 -0.44 1.59 -7.62
N ILE A 98 -0.10 1.00 -8.77
CA ILE A 98 -1.04 0.19 -9.58
C ILE A 98 -1.66 -0.93 -8.76
N ILE A 99 -0.86 -1.73 -8.04
CA ILE A 99 -1.42 -2.86 -7.26
C ILE A 99 -2.28 -2.36 -6.10
N TYR A 100 -1.86 -1.27 -5.45
CA TYR A 100 -2.56 -0.70 -4.31
C TYR A 100 -3.90 -0.08 -4.72
N GLU A 101 -3.94 0.66 -5.82
CA GLU A 101 -5.18 1.25 -6.35
C GLU A 101 -6.13 0.19 -6.91
N TYR A 102 -5.62 -0.94 -7.37
CA TYR A 102 -6.43 -2.09 -7.78
C TYR A 102 -6.95 -2.92 -6.60
N LEU A 103 -6.42 -2.71 -5.39
CA LEU A 103 -6.74 -3.48 -4.19
C LEU A 103 -8.24 -3.43 -3.83
N PRO A 104 -8.95 -2.28 -3.83
CA PRO A 104 -10.37 -2.23 -3.54
C PRO A 104 -11.19 -3.13 -4.47
N SER A 105 -10.91 -3.12 -5.78
CA SER A 105 -11.58 -3.96 -6.76
C SER A 105 -11.41 -5.46 -6.47
N ILE A 106 -10.21 -5.88 -6.03
CA ILE A 106 -9.95 -7.27 -5.63
C ILE A 106 -10.73 -7.62 -4.35
N LEU A 107 -10.69 -6.75 -3.34
CA LEU A 107 -11.31 -7.01 -2.04
C LEU A 107 -12.84 -6.98 -2.09
N MET A 108 -13.41 -6.29 -3.09
CA MET A 108 -14.85 -6.25 -3.35
C MET A 108 -15.37 -7.45 -4.16
N SER A 109 -14.49 -8.37 -4.60
CA SER A 109 -14.90 -9.63 -5.21
C SER A 109 -15.78 -10.47 -4.27
N THR A 110 -16.69 -11.24 -4.85
CA THR A 110 -17.75 -11.98 -4.11
C THR A 110 -17.19 -12.87 -2.99
N GLU A 111 -16.02 -13.47 -3.19
CA GLU A 111 -15.37 -14.36 -2.22
C GLU A 111 -14.79 -13.60 -1.02
N LEU A 112 -14.18 -12.43 -1.26
CA LEU A 112 -13.46 -11.65 -0.24
C LEU A 112 -14.36 -10.64 0.48
N ARG A 113 -15.44 -10.17 -0.16
CA ARG A 113 -16.32 -9.12 0.38
C ARG A 113 -16.90 -9.46 1.75
N THR A 114 -17.18 -10.74 2.02
CA THR A 114 -17.75 -11.19 3.29
C THR A 114 -16.69 -11.55 4.34
N ASP A 115 -15.43 -11.73 3.93
CA ASP A 115 -14.33 -12.10 4.81
C ASP A 115 -13.96 -10.92 5.73
N LYS A 116 -13.87 -11.19 7.04
CA LYS A 116 -13.60 -10.17 8.05
C LYS A 116 -12.17 -9.60 7.93
N ASP A 117 -11.20 -10.45 7.59
CA ASP A 117 -9.81 -10.05 7.46
C ASP A 117 -9.57 -9.30 6.14
N ALA A 118 -10.29 -9.66 5.07
CA ALA A 118 -10.29 -8.89 3.81
C ALA A 118 -10.89 -7.49 4.00
N ARG A 119 -12.05 -7.36 4.67
CA ARG A 119 -12.61 -6.04 5.01
C ARG A 119 -11.71 -5.22 5.91
N ARG A 120 -11.01 -5.87 6.84
CA ARG A 120 -10.00 -5.21 7.67
C ARG A 120 -8.82 -4.72 6.83
N LEU A 121 -8.37 -5.50 5.85
CA LEU A 121 -7.33 -5.08 4.91
C LEU A 121 -7.78 -3.87 4.07
N ALA A 122 -9.03 -3.87 3.59
CA ALA A 122 -9.60 -2.72 2.88
C ALA A 122 -9.59 -1.45 3.74
N ALA A 123 -10.04 -1.54 4.99
CA ALA A 123 -10.00 -0.42 5.92
C ALA A 123 -8.57 0.05 6.23
N ILE A 124 -7.60 -0.87 6.32
CA ILE A 124 -6.18 -0.52 6.45
C ILE A 124 -5.70 0.25 5.22
N ALA A 125 -6.08 -0.15 4.01
CA ALA A 125 -5.70 0.52 2.78
C ALA A 125 -6.22 1.96 2.72
N VAL A 126 -7.51 2.16 2.99
CA VAL A 126 -8.14 3.49 3.03
C VAL A 126 -7.47 4.38 4.07
N VAL A 127 -7.29 3.87 5.30
CA VAL A 127 -6.66 4.65 6.37
C VAL A 127 -5.22 5.00 6.04
N ALA A 128 -4.42 4.08 5.49
CA ALA A 128 -3.02 4.35 5.18
C ALA A 128 -2.87 5.34 4.01
N ALA A 129 -3.69 5.21 2.96
CA ALA A 129 -3.72 6.15 1.86
C ALA A 129 -4.15 7.56 2.30
N GLY A 130 -5.31 7.68 2.95
CA GLY A 130 -5.83 8.97 3.41
C GLY A 130 -4.97 9.61 4.49
N TYR A 131 -4.64 8.86 5.56
CA TYR A 131 -3.84 9.41 6.66
C TYR A 131 -2.42 9.80 6.24
N GLY A 132 -1.81 9.08 5.28
CA GLY A 132 -0.51 9.47 4.72
C GLY A 132 -0.60 10.75 3.87
N GLY A 133 -1.65 10.88 3.05
CA GLY A 133 -1.91 12.06 2.22
C GLY A 133 -2.24 13.31 3.03
N ASP A 134 -3.10 13.18 4.05
CA ASP A 134 -3.59 14.28 4.89
C ASP A 134 -2.65 14.65 6.05
N MET A 135 -1.55 13.91 6.24
CA MET A 135 -0.66 14.13 7.37
C MET A 135 -0.09 15.55 7.36
N ASP A 136 0.19 16.12 8.52
CA ASP A 136 0.97 17.35 8.59
C ASP A 136 2.37 17.14 7.97
N GLU A 137 2.93 18.19 7.37
CA GLU A 137 4.22 18.11 6.65
C GLU A 137 5.39 17.85 7.57
N GLU A 138 5.44 18.50 8.74
CA GLU A 138 6.50 18.25 9.72
C GLU A 138 6.50 16.80 10.20
N LEU A 139 5.31 16.28 10.53
CA LEU A 139 5.18 14.88 10.95
C LEU A 139 5.49 13.91 9.82
N CYS A 140 5.11 14.21 8.58
CA CYS A 140 5.43 13.38 7.42
C CYS A 140 6.94 13.24 7.25
N ASN A 141 7.66 14.36 7.24
CA ASN A 141 9.11 14.38 7.13
C ASN A 141 9.74 13.65 8.31
N GLU A 142 9.25 13.88 9.54
CA GLU A 142 9.73 13.18 10.73
C GLU A 142 9.59 11.65 10.63
N LEU A 143 8.51 11.14 10.05
CA LEU A 143 8.29 9.70 9.87
C LEU A 143 9.12 9.11 8.74
N LEU A 144 9.31 9.85 7.65
CA LEU A 144 10.15 9.42 6.54
C LEU A 144 11.63 9.41 6.93
N ASP A 145 12.10 10.44 7.63
CA ASP A 145 13.48 10.54 8.15
C ASP A 145 13.81 9.46 9.19
N ASP A 146 12.80 8.92 9.89
CA ASP A 146 12.98 7.83 10.85
C ASP A 146 13.06 6.44 10.18
N MET A 147 12.70 6.32 8.90
CA MET A 147 12.82 5.05 8.18
C MET A 147 14.30 4.70 7.99
N ASP A 148 14.67 3.49 8.40
CA ASP A 148 16.05 3.00 8.34
C ASP A 148 16.04 1.47 8.16
N PHE A 149 17.22 0.84 8.19
CA PHE A 149 17.38 -0.60 8.17
C PHE A 149 17.61 -1.16 9.57
N ASP A 150 17.01 -2.32 9.85
CA ASP A 150 17.36 -3.10 11.03
C ASP A 150 18.73 -3.78 10.86
N LYS A 151 19.20 -4.45 11.92
CA LYS A 151 20.49 -5.17 11.94
C LYS A 151 20.60 -6.30 10.90
N TYR A 152 19.51 -6.68 10.24
CA TYR A 152 19.45 -7.69 9.19
C TYR A 152 19.29 -7.06 7.79
N GLY A 153 19.35 -5.74 7.68
CA GLY A 153 19.21 -5.01 6.43
C GLY A 153 17.75 -4.89 5.95
N LYS A 154 16.77 -5.04 6.84
CA LYS A 154 15.34 -4.89 6.49
C LYS A 154 14.81 -3.52 6.86
N VAL A 155 13.95 -2.96 6.01
CA VAL A 155 13.29 -1.67 6.30
C VAL A 155 12.58 -1.71 7.65
N LYS A 156 12.76 -0.64 8.41
CA LYS A 156 12.24 -0.45 9.75
C LYS A 156 11.75 0.98 9.91
N CYS A 157 10.53 1.15 10.40
CA CYS A 157 9.89 2.47 10.58
C CYS A 157 9.43 2.60 12.05
N TRP A 158 10.33 3.01 12.94
CA TRP A 158 10.12 2.95 14.39
C TRP A 158 8.99 3.85 14.86
N LYS A 159 8.91 5.07 14.36
CA LYS A 159 7.85 6.03 14.71
C LYS A 159 6.50 5.61 14.14
N ILE A 160 6.46 5.04 12.93
CA ILE A 160 5.23 4.46 12.38
C ILE A 160 4.74 3.30 13.26
N GLU A 161 5.65 2.43 13.73
CA GLU A 161 5.32 1.35 14.66
C GLU A 161 4.76 1.88 15.99
N GLN A 162 5.31 2.97 16.53
CA GLN A 162 4.79 3.62 17.73
C GLN A 162 3.38 4.22 17.53
N MET A 163 3.04 4.60 16.29
CA MET A 163 1.72 5.12 15.94
C MET A 163 0.66 4.04 15.71
N LEU A 164 1.03 2.75 15.72
CA LEU A 164 0.09 1.64 15.49
C LEU A 164 -1.19 1.70 16.34
N PRO A 165 -1.17 2.06 17.64
CA PRO A 165 -2.40 2.19 18.42
C PRO A 165 -3.36 3.25 17.86
N LYS A 166 -2.84 4.37 17.35
CA LYS A 166 -3.64 5.44 16.71
C LYS A 166 -4.22 4.95 15.39
N LEU A 167 -3.38 4.38 14.52
CA LEU A 167 -3.81 3.81 13.24
C LEU A 167 -4.86 2.71 13.42
N MET A 168 -4.71 1.88 14.46
CA MET A 168 -5.67 0.84 14.81
C MET A 168 -7.06 1.41 15.13
N LYS A 169 -7.14 2.52 15.87
CA LYS A 169 -8.42 3.18 16.16
C LYS A 169 -9.09 3.72 14.90
N MET A 170 -8.30 4.30 13.98
CA MET A 170 -8.79 4.78 12.69
C MET A 170 -9.35 3.62 11.85
N VAL A 171 -8.63 2.51 11.76
CA VAL A 171 -9.09 1.30 11.05
C VAL A 171 -10.38 0.75 11.66
N GLU A 172 -10.50 0.72 12.98
CA GLU A 172 -11.73 0.28 13.64
C GLU A 172 -12.92 1.19 13.37
N TRP A 173 -12.70 2.51 13.29
CA TRP A 173 -13.73 3.47 12.90
C TRP A 173 -14.15 3.26 11.45
N GLU A 174 -13.19 3.13 10.54
CA GLU A 174 -13.42 2.87 9.11
C GLU A 174 -14.21 1.57 8.91
N MET A 175 -13.82 0.49 9.60
CA MET A 175 -14.54 -0.78 9.56
C MET A 175 -15.99 -0.70 10.07
N ARG A 176 -16.32 0.28 10.92
CA ARG A 176 -17.70 0.53 11.36
C ARG A 176 -18.48 1.31 10.30
N SER A 177 -17.86 2.32 9.68
CA SER A 177 -18.46 3.10 8.60
C SER A 177 -18.83 2.22 7.40
N LEU A 178 -17.91 1.34 6.97
CA LEU A 178 -18.14 0.38 5.87
C LEU A 178 -19.25 -0.65 6.15
N ARG A 179 -19.70 -0.79 7.41
CA ARG A 179 -20.83 -1.67 7.77
C ARG A 179 -22.18 -0.97 7.74
N SER A 180 -22.22 0.36 7.85
CA SER A 180 -23.46 1.13 7.78
C SER A 180 -23.94 1.38 6.35
N GLU A 181 -23.10 1.13 5.34
CA GLU A 181 -23.39 1.33 3.92
C GLU A 181 -23.84 0.03 3.19
N VAL A 182 -23.98 -1.09 3.91
CA VAL A 182 -24.41 -2.40 3.38
C VAL A 182 -25.75 -2.82 3.96
#